data_AF-A0A0B1RX85-F1
#
_entry.id   AF-A0A0B1RX85-F1
#
_cell.length_a   1.000
_cell.length_b   1.000
_cell.length_c   1.000
_cell.angle_alpha   90.00
_cell.angle_beta   90.00
_cell.angle_gamma   90.00
#
_symmetry.space_group_name_H-M   'P 1'
#
loop_
_entity.id
_entity.type
_entity.pdbx_description
1 polymer ?
#
loop_
_entity_poly.entity_id
_entity_poly.type
_entity_poly.pdbx_seq_one_letter_code
_entity_poly.pdbx_strand_id
1 'polypeptide(L)'
;MFLSFDDINHYRLFSGIVVFSTALGVAISSAGPAGLPLAHFFLAFDVVITKLMSWIMWLGIVGIPSMIAHKLLQVADFEGTFRMLGMFILCVILGLAIISFVTLPLVYLVIIKRNPFKFIKALSKALIHGIATSSSAASLPVTLECVKDLNVDPRVAKFVLTVGTILATIGTASYEAIAPIFIAQMNGITLDIGQLITLCVTASLASAGAATVPSSALITMIIVLSALGLPIDSISLIFT
;
A
#
# COMPACT_ATOMS: atom_id res chain seq x y z
N MET A 1 -13.70 -21.61 -12.33
CA MET A 1 -12.72 -21.93 -13.40
C MET A 1 -12.41 -20.62 -14.10
N PHE A 2 -11.28 -20.00 -13.78
CA PHE A 2 -10.48 -19.01 -14.54
C PHE A 2 -9.44 -18.43 -13.56
N LEU A 3 -8.55 -19.33 -13.11
CA LEU A 3 -7.22 -18.92 -12.67
C LEU A 3 -6.45 -18.67 -13.97
N SER A 4 -6.29 -17.40 -14.35
CA SER A 4 -5.27 -17.09 -15.35
C SER A 4 -3.91 -17.28 -14.70
N PHE A 5 -3.14 -18.21 -15.26
CA PHE A 5 -1.78 -18.56 -14.88
C PHE A 5 -0.77 -17.39 -14.95
N ASP A 6 -1.16 -16.24 -15.52
CA ASP A 6 -0.31 -15.07 -15.69
C ASP A 6 -0.20 -14.20 -14.43
N ASP A 7 -1.30 -14.05 -13.69
CA ASP A 7 -1.26 -13.40 -12.38
C ASP A 7 -0.33 -14.22 -11.46
N ILE A 8 -0.46 -15.58 -11.50
CA ILE A 8 0.51 -16.63 -11.09
C ILE A 8 1.95 -16.16 -10.80
N ASN A 9 2.48 -15.60 -11.86
CA ASN A 9 3.90 -15.39 -12.05
C ASN A 9 4.32 -14.03 -11.52
N HIS A 10 3.46 -13.01 -11.59
CA HIS A 10 3.78 -11.65 -11.13
C HIS A 10 3.97 -11.55 -9.60
N TYR A 11 3.20 -12.29 -8.79
CA TYR A 11 3.34 -12.26 -7.33
C TYR A 11 4.58 -12.99 -6.80
N ARG A 12 5.05 -14.01 -7.51
CA ARG A 12 6.29 -14.72 -7.16
C ARG A 12 7.52 -13.90 -7.54
N LEU A 13 7.39 -13.03 -8.54
CA LEU A 13 8.49 -12.20 -9.05
C LEU A 13 8.90 -11.12 -8.05
N PHE A 14 8.01 -10.29 -7.51
CA PHE A 14 8.43 -9.18 -6.63
C PHE A 14 9.05 -9.64 -5.30
N SER A 15 8.37 -10.56 -4.60
CA SER A 15 8.90 -11.16 -3.37
C SER A 15 10.17 -11.97 -3.66
N GLY A 16 10.20 -12.71 -4.77
CA GLY A 16 11.38 -13.43 -5.25
C GLY A 16 12.56 -12.51 -5.54
N ILE A 17 12.34 -11.35 -6.15
CA ILE A 17 13.37 -10.34 -6.42
C ILE A 17 13.94 -9.79 -5.12
N VAL A 18 13.11 -9.51 -4.10
CA VAL A 18 13.59 -9.01 -2.81
C VAL A 18 14.40 -10.07 -2.07
N VAL A 19 13.92 -11.32 -2.01
CA VAL A 19 14.64 -12.43 -1.37
C VAL A 19 15.96 -12.70 -2.09
N PHE A 20 15.93 -12.77 -3.43
CA PHE A 20 17.12 -12.95 -4.25
C PHE A 20 18.11 -11.80 -4.08
N SER A 21 17.65 -10.54 -4.14
CA SER A 21 18.51 -9.36 -3.98
C SER A 21 19.15 -9.29 -2.61
N THR A 22 18.42 -9.71 -1.56
CA THR A 22 18.95 -9.77 -0.19
C THR A 22 19.99 -10.89 -0.06
N ALA A 23 19.70 -12.08 -0.57
CA ALA A 23 20.63 -13.21 -0.58
C ALA A 23 21.90 -12.89 -1.39
N LEU A 24 21.76 -12.27 -2.56
CA LEU A 24 22.86 -11.80 -3.39
C LEU A 24 23.70 -10.74 -2.66
N GLY A 25 23.06 -9.78 -1.98
CA GLY A 25 23.75 -8.77 -1.18
C GLY A 25 24.58 -9.39 -0.05
N VAL A 26 24.04 -10.39 0.66
CA VAL A 26 24.76 -11.14 1.70
C VAL A 26 25.92 -11.94 1.09
N ALA A 27 25.71 -12.61 -0.04
CA ALA A 27 26.75 -13.35 -0.74
C ALA A 27 27.92 -12.45 -1.15
N ILE A 28 27.64 -11.29 -1.75
CA ILE A 28 28.65 -10.29 -2.13
C ILE A 28 29.40 -9.77 -0.89
N SER A 29 28.69 -9.50 0.21
CA SER A 29 29.31 -9.07 1.46
C SER A 29 30.20 -10.16 2.07
N SER A 30 29.82 -11.44 1.94
CA SER A 30 30.59 -12.58 2.46
C SER A 30 31.82 -12.92 1.62
N ALA A 31 31.83 -12.56 0.33
CA ALA A 31 32.95 -12.77 -0.58
C ALA A 31 34.16 -11.85 -0.31
N GLY A 32 34.03 -10.92 0.64
CA GLY A 32 35.12 -10.05 1.08
C GLY A 32 35.70 -9.20 -0.07
N PRO A 33 37.03 -9.12 -0.22
CA PRO A 33 37.66 -8.25 -1.22
C PRO A 33 37.35 -8.66 -2.66
N ALA A 34 37.00 -9.93 -2.92
CA ALA A 34 36.60 -10.38 -4.25
C ALA A 34 35.20 -9.86 -4.66
N GLY A 35 34.34 -9.53 -3.70
CA GLY A 35 33.00 -8.99 -3.94
C GLY A 35 32.95 -7.48 -4.20
N LEU A 36 34.04 -6.75 -3.90
CA LEU A 36 34.11 -5.28 -4.00
C LEU A 36 33.73 -4.73 -5.39
N PRO A 37 34.23 -5.27 -6.53
CA PRO A 37 33.89 -4.75 -7.85
C PRO A 37 32.37 -4.79 -8.13
N LEU A 38 31.72 -5.89 -7.72
CA LEU A 38 30.29 -6.08 -7.92
C LEU A 38 29.47 -5.18 -6.98
N ALA A 39 29.92 -5.00 -5.73
CA ALA A 39 29.32 -4.04 -4.81
C ALA A 39 29.39 -2.61 -5.35
N HIS A 40 30.55 -2.18 -5.88
CA HIS A 40 30.72 -0.86 -6.48
C HIS A 40 29.83 -0.66 -7.71
N PHE A 41 29.64 -1.69 -8.53
CA PHE A 41 28.68 -1.64 -9.64
C PHE A 41 27.26 -1.33 -9.16
N PHE A 42 26.75 -2.08 -8.17
CA PHE A 42 25.40 -1.85 -7.63
C PHE A 42 25.25 -0.50 -6.93
N LEU A 43 26.29 -0.02 -6.25
CA LEU A 43 26.30 1.31 -5.65
C LEU A 43 26.25 2.42 -6.72
N ALA A 44 27.05 2.29 -7.80
CA ALA A 44 27.00 3.23 -8.91
C ALA A 44 25.64 3.20 -9.62
N PHE A 45 25.07 2.01 -9.79
CA PHE A 45 23.74 1.82 -10.37
C PHE A 45 22.65 2.50 -9.52
N ASP A 46 22.70 2.41 -8.19
CA ASP A 46 21.78 3.11 -7.29
C ASP A 46 21.82 4.65 -7.45
N VAL A 47 23.01 5.21 -7.64
CA VAL A 47 23.19 6.65 -7.91
C VAL A 47 22.52 7.04 -9.22
N VAL A 48 22.72 6.23 -10.28
CA VAL A 48 22.11 6.48 -11.60
C VAL A 48 20.58 6.39 -11.52
N ILE A 49 20.04 5.36 -10.86
CA ILE A 49 18.60 5.20 -10.67
C ILE A 49 18.02 6.36 -9.87
N THR A 50 18.67 6.77 -8.78
CA THR A 50 18.25 7.96 -8.02
C THR A 50 18.16 9.19 -8.93
N LYS A 51 19.17 9.41 -9.78
CA LYS A 51 19.19 10.57 -10.68
C LYS A 51 18.06 10.53 -11.71
N LEU A 52 17.77 9.35 -12.24
CA LEU A 52 16.65 9.12 -13.15
C LEU A 52 15.31 9.43 -12.46
N MET A 53 15.14 9.04 -11.20
CA MET A 53 13.94 9.36 -10.42
C MET A 53 13.75 10.86 -10.23
N SER A 54 14.83 11.60 -9.99
CA SER A 54 14.76 13.07 -9.92
C SER A 54 14.22 13.69 -11.21
N TRP A 55 14.45 13.08 -12.38
CA TRP A 55 13.85 13.52 -13.64
C TRP A 55 12.37 13.16 -13.74
N ILE A 56 11.98 11.96 -13.33
CA ILE A 56 10.58 11.53 -13.31
C ILE A 56 9.74 12.40 -12.36
N MET A 57 10.31 12.90 -11.26
CA MET A 57 9.60 13.83 -10.36
C MET A 57 9.12 15.10 -11.09
N TRP A 58 9.83 15.56 -12.12
CA TRP A 58 9.36 16.68 -12.95
C TRP A 58 8.11 16.32 -13.76
N LEU A 59 8.01 15.08 -14.25
CA LEU A 59 6.78 14.58 -14.89
C LEU A 59 5.63 14.50 -13.89
N GLY A 60 5.91 14.23 -12.62
CA GLY A 60 4.93 14.23 -11.54
C GLY A 60 4.13 15.54 -11.45
N ILE A 61 4.75 16.69 -11.74
CA ILE A 61 4.08 18.00 -11.71
C ILE A 61 2.90 18.05 -12.70
N VAL A 62 3.01 17.35 -13.84
CA VAL A 62 1.95 17.29 -14.88
C VAL A 62 1.07 16.05 -14.71
N GLY A 63 1.63 14.92 -14.31
CA GLY A 63 0.89 13.66 -14.14
C GLY A 63 -0.09 13.70 -12.97
N ILE A 64 0.27 14.36 -11.87
CA ILE A 64 -0.54 14.41 -10.64
C ILE A 64 -1.90 15.09 -10.89
N PRO A 65 -1.97 16.30 -11.47
CA PRO A 65 -3.25 16.95 -11.78
C PRO A 65 -4.14 16.13 -12.73
N SER A 66 -3.55 15.46 -13.72
CA SER A 66 -4.30 14.65 -14.69
C SER A 66 -4.96 13.42 -14.04
N MET A 67 -4.25 12.74 -13.13
CA MET A 67 -4.82 11.60 -12.39
C MET A 67 -5.92 12.02 -11.43
N ILE A 68 -5.75 13.15 -10.73
CA ILE A 68 -6.80 13.70 -9.86
C ILE A 68 -8.04 14.05 -10.69
N ALA A 69 -7.86 14.73 -11.82
CA ALA A 69 -8.96 15.06 -12.72
C ALA A 69 -9.67 13.80 -13.25
N HIS A 70 -8.92 12.77 -13.65
CA HIS A 70 -9.48 11.49 -14.08
C HIS A 70 -10.32 10.83 -12.98
N LYS A 71 -9.83 10.83 -11.74
CA LYS A 71 -10.58 10.28 -10.59
C LYS A 71 -11.85 11.07 -10.26
N LEU A 72 -11.84 12.38 -10.43
CA LEU A 72 -13.04 13.21 -10.25
C LEU A 72 -14.09 12.97 -11.34
N LEU A 73 -13.67 12.69 -12.58
CA LEU A 73 -14.56 12.39 -13.71
C LEU A 73 -15.23 11.01 -13.62
N GLN A 74 -14.65 10.07 -12.88
CA GLN A 74 -15.25 8.75 -12.63
C GLN A 74 -16.40 8.80 -11.59
N VAL A 75 -16.58 9.92 -10.89
CA VAL A 75 -17.70 10.11 -9.96
C VAL A 75 -18.91 10.61 -10.76
N ALA A 76 -19.63 9.67 -11.36
CA ALA A 76 -20.84 9.93 -12.13
C ALA A 76 -22.10 9.51 -11.36
N ASP A 77 -22.83 10.53 -10.91
CA ASP A 77 -24.30 10.57 -10.76
C ASP A 77 -25.04 10.12 -9.48
N PHE A 78 -26.27 10.65 -9.36
CA PHE A 78 -26.89 11.26 -8.18
C PHE A 78 -28.04 10.48 -7.46
N GLU A 79 -28.21 10.89 -6.20
CA GLU A 79 -29.42 10.92 -5.35
C GLU A 79 -29.88 9.69 -4.54
N GLY A 80 -29.93 8.47 -5.07
CA GLY A 80 -30.46 7.30 -4.32
C GLY A 80 -29.39 6.43 -3.66
N THR A 81 -28.48 5.91 -4.47
CA THR A 81 -27.37 5.03 -4.05
C THR A 81 -26.23 5.82 -3.40
N PHE A 82 -26.15 7.13 -3.66
CA PHE A 82 -25.10 8.02 -3.17
C PHE A 82 -25.09 8.16 -1.64
N ARG A 83 -26.24 8.04 -0.96
CA ARG A 83 -26.25 8.16 0.51
C ARG A 83 -25.56 6.97 1.17
N MET A 84 -25.83 5.75 0.72
CA MET A 84 -25.19 4.55 1.27
C MET A 84 -23.73 4.43 0.82
N LEU A 85 -23.46 4.58 -0.49
CA LEU A 85 -22.09 4.55 -1.00
C LEU A 85 -21.24 5.73 -0.49
N GLY A 86 -21.84 6.90 -0.36
CA GLY A 86 -21.19 8.09 0.20
C GLY A 86 -20.86 7.92 1.68
N MET A 87 -21.76 7.33 2.47
CA MET A 87 -21.46 6.95 3.86
C MET A 87 -20.34 5.92 3.95
N PHE A 88 -20.30 4.95 3.03
CA PHE A 88 -19.20 3.98 2.94
C PHE A 88 -17.86 4.64 2.62
N ILE A 89 -17.80 5.44 1.55
CA ILE A 89 -16.60 6.20 1.14
C ILE A 89 -16.14 7.10 2.28
N LEU A 90 -17.06 7.81 2.93
CA LEU A 90 -16.77 8.67 4.07
C LEU A 90 -16.21 7.87 5.24
N CYS A 91 -16.78 6.70 5.55
CA CYS A 91 -16.29 5.82 6.61
C CYS A 91 -14.87 5.31 6.32
N VAL A 92 -14.59 4.92 5.07
CA VAL A 92 -13.24 4.50 4.63
C VAL A 92 -12.25 5.66 4.71
N ILE A 93 -12.62 6.84 4.23
CA ILE A 93 -11.77 8.05 4.31
C ILE A 93 -11.51 8.44 5.76
N LEU A 94 -12.51 8.40 6.64
CA LEU A 94 -12.35 8.66 8.06
C LEU A 94 -11.45 7.63 8.73
N GLY A 95 -11.64 6.33 8.43
CA GLY A 95 -10.79 5.26 8.94
C GLY A 95 -9.32 5.46 8.55
N LEU A 96 -9.07 5.73 7.26
CA LEU A 96 -7.75 6.07 6.73
C LEU A 96 -7.17 7.34 7.36
N ALA A 97 -7.99 8.37 7.57
CA ALA A 97 -7.57 9.62 8.21
C ALA A 97 -7.17 9.40 9.67
N ILE A 98 -7.94 8.60 10.44
CA ILE A 98 -7.61 8.26 11.82
C ILE A 98 -6.30 7.48 11.89
N ILE A 99 -6.11 6.50 11.00
CA ILE A 99 -4.87 5.74 10.94
C ILE A 99 -3.69 6.67 10.60
N SER A 100 -3.84 7.51 9.56
CA SER A 100 -2.77 8.35 9.03
C SER A 100 -2.40 9.54 9.93
N PHE A 101 -3.37 10.19 10.57
CA PHE A 101 -3.15 11.40 11.37
C PHE A 101 -3.12 11.16 12.88
N VAL A 102 -3.71 10.07 13.37
CA VAL A 102 -3.73 9.76 14.81
C VAL A 102 -2.80 8.58 15.11
N THR A 103 -3.03 7.44 14.49
CA THR A 103 -2.34 6.18 14.87
C THR A 103 -0.86 6.22 14.53
N LEU A 104 -0.50 6.53 13.28
CA LEU A 104 0.90 6.59 12.84
C LEU A 104 1.71 7.66 13.60
N PRO A 105 1.23 8.91 13.74
CA PRO A 105 1.94 9.94 14.48
C PRO A 105 2.05 9.64 15.98
N LEU A 106 1.04 8.99 16.58
CA LEU A 106 1.09 8.60 17.99
C LEU A 106 2.11 7.50 18.23
N VAL A 107 2.16 6.47 17.37
CA VAL A 107 3.20 5.43 17.43
C VAL A 107 4.60 6.05 17.26
N TYR A 108 4.76 6.98 16.31
CA TYR A 108 6.01 7.72 16.11
C TYR A 108 6.41 8.53 17.35
N LEU A 109 5.47 9.22 17.99
CA LEU A 109 5.70 9.98 19.21
C LEU A 109 6.10 9.09 20.39
N VAL A 110 5.45 7.94 20.57
CA VAL A 110 5.73 7.04 21.69
C VAL A 110 7.11 6.39 21.55
N ILE A 111 7.47 5.93 20.35
CA ILE A 111 8.71 5.19 20.11
C ILE A 111 9.90 6.15 19.94
N ILE A 112 9.79 7.11 19.02
CA ILE A 112 10.92 7.97 18.62
C ILE A 112 11.00 9.23 19.51
N LYS A 113 9.91 9.59 20.20
CA LYS A 113 9.83 10.78 21.08
C LYS A 113 10.26 12.08 20.39
N ARG A 114 10.05 12.16 19.07
CA ARG A 114 10.29 13.35 18.25
C ARG A 114 9.00 13.83 17.61
N ASN A 115 8.99 15.10 17.22
CA ASN A 115 7.84 15.71 16.57
C ASN A 115 7.55 15.04 15.19
N PRO A 116 6.41 14.36 15.01
CA PRO A 116 6.06 13.65 13.78
C PRO A 116 5.75 14.61 12.62
N PHE A 117 5.33 15.85 12.90
CA PHE A 117 4.97 16.82 11.87
C PHE A 117 6.17 17.23 11.01
N LYS A 118 7.39 17.23 11.58
CA LYS A 118 8.61 17.46 10.80
C LYS A 118 8.87 16.33 9.79
N PHE A 119 8.61 15.09 10.21
CA PHE A 119 8.76 13.90 9.37
C PHE A 119 7.71 13.88 8.25
N ILE A 120 6.44 14.13 8.59
CA ILE A 120 5.34 14.22 7.61
C ILE A 120 5.60 15.32 6.57
N LYS A 121 6.11 16.49 7.01
CA LYS A 121 6.43 17.59 6.09
C LYS A 121 7.54 17.21 5.11
N ALA A 122 8.56 16.48 5.55
CA ALA A 122 9.62 15.99 4.68
C ALA A 122 9.09 14.95 3.66
N LEU A 123 8.14 14.10 4.05
CA LEU A 123 7.50 13.12 3.15
C LEU A 123 6.35 13.67 2.31
N SER A 124 5.98 14.96 2.45
CA SER A 124 4.82 15.54 1.77
C SER A 124 4.80 15.33 0.25
N LYS A 125 5.96 15.43 -0.41
CA LYS A 125 6.09 15.17 -1.86
C LYS A 125 5.76 13.72 -2.20
N ALA A 126 6.26 12.77 -1.41
CA ALA A 126 5.98 11.35 -1.59
C ALA A 126 4.50 11.01 -1.35
N LEU A 127 3.86 11.64 -0.36
CA LEU A 127 2.44 11.46 -0.07
C LEU A 127 1.56 11.94 -1.23
N ILE A 128 1.82 13.14 -1.76
CA ILE A 128 1.08 13.68 -2.90
C ILE A 128 1.25 12.79 -4.13
N HIS A 129 2.49 12.33 -4.39
CA HIS A 129 2.77 11.43 -5.50
C HIS A 129 2.08 10.06 -5.34
N GLY A 130 2.05 9.52 -4.12
CA GLY A 130 1.37 8.26 -3.82
C GLY A 130 -0.15 8.34 -4.03
N ILE A 131 -0.80 9.42 -3.57
CA ILE A 131 -2.23 9.64 -3.79
C ILE A 131 -2.53 9.76 -5.29
N ALA A 132 -1.71 10.53 -6.00
CA ALA A 132 -1.91 10.78 -7.41
C ALA A 132 -1.70 9.55 -8.30
N THR A 133 -0.68 8.76 -8.02
CA THR A 133 -0.40 7.52 -8.77
C THR A 133 -1.27 6.35 -8.33
N SER A 134 -1.95 6.47 -7.17
CA SER A 134 -2.75 5.41 -6.56
C SER A 134 -1.99 4.08 -6.40
N SER A 135 -0.65 4.14 -6.31
CA SER A 135 0.23 2.98 -6.25
C SER A 135 1.38 3.19 -5.27
N SER A 136 1.48 2.28 -4.29
CA SER A 136 2.56 2.30 -3.29
C SER A 136 3.92 1.89 -3.88
N ALA A 137 3.93 1.00 -4.88
CA ALA A 137 5.15 0.59 -5.57
C ALA A 137 5.70 1.72 -6.47
N ALA A 138 4.81 2.48 -7.11
CA ALA A 138 5.20 3.61 -7.96
C ALA A 138 5.76 4.80 -7.14
N SER A 139 5.32 4.96 -5.89
CA SER A 139 5.76 6.05 -5.01
C SER A 139 7.00 5.72 -4.16
N LEU A 140 7.43 4.45 -4.10
CA LEU A 140 8.64 4.02 -3.39
C LEU A 140 9.91 4.81 -3.78
N PRO A 141 10.25 5.02 -5.07
CA PRO A 141 11.44 5.80 -5.43
C PRO A 141 11.40 7.25 -4.94
N VAL A 142 10.25 7.91 -5.06
CA VAL A 142 10.06 9.30 -4.57
C VAL A 142 10.17 9.35 -3.04
N THR A 143 9.69 8.32 -2.36
CA THR A 143 9.80 8.17 -0.90
C THR A 143 11.27 8.01 -0.47
N LEU A 144 12.05 7.20 -1.19
CA LEU A 144 13.47 7.02 -0.92
C LEU A 144 14.26 8.33 -1.07
N GLU A 145 13.91 9.16 -2.05
CA GLU A 145 14.54 10.48 -2.22
C GLU A 145 14.19 11.43 -1.08
N CYS A 146 12.91 11.48 -0.65
CA CYS A 146 12.49 12.32 0.49
C CYS A 146 13.12 11.89 1.82
N VAL A 147 13.42 10.60 2.00
CA VAL A 147 14.02 10.08 3.23
C VAL A 147 15.53 10.33 3.30
N LYS A 148 16.21 10.58 2.17
CA LYS A 148 17.62 11.02 2.19
C LYS A 148 17.80 12.33 2.95
N ASP A 149 16.80 13.22 2.90
CA ASP A 149 16.82 14.51 3.59
C ASP A 149 16.57 14.40 5.11
N LEU A 150 16.26 13.21 5.63
CA LEU A 150 15.84 12.98 7.02
C LEU A 150 16.94 12.47 7.96
N ASN A 151 18.21 12.50 7.56
CA ASN A 151 19.36 11.98 8.34
C ASN A 151 19.17 10.52 8.81
N VAL A 152 18.49 9.70 8.01
CA VAL A 152 18.34 8.25 8.25
C VAL A 152 19.40 7.51 7.45
N ASP A 153 19.93 6.41 7.99
CA ASP A 153 20.85 5.55 7.24
C ASP A 153 20.15 5.05 5.95
N PRO A 154 20.68 5.38 4.75
CA PRO A 154 20.03 5.03 3.50
C PRO A 154 19.92 3.52 3.28
N ARG A 155 20.79 2.71 3.90
CA ARG A 155 20.73 1.23 3.83
C ARG A 155 19.52 0.71 4.60
N VAL A 156 19.31 1.22 5.82
CA VAL A 156 18.17 0.84 6.65
C VAL A 156 16.87 1.36 6.04
N ALA A 157 16.84 2.62 5.61
CA ALA A 157 15.68 3.21 4.96
C ALA A 157 15.26 2.42 3.70
N LYS A 158 16.22 2.09 2.82
CA LYS A 158 15.93 1.35 1.60
C LYS A 158 15.36 -0.04 1.88
N PHE A 159 15.97 -0.79 2.82
CA PHE A 159 15.46 -2.11 3.18
C PHE A 159 14.06 -2.04 3.79
N VAL A 160 13.86 -1.18 4.81
CA VAL A 160 12.58 -1.08 5.53
C VAL A 160 11.47 -0.58 4.61
N LEU A 161 11.74 0.42 3.75
CA LEU A 161 10.74 0.94 2.82
C LEU A 161 10.40 -0.09 1.73
N THR A 162 11.39 -0.77 1.15
CA THR A 162 11.14 -1.78 0.10
C THR A 162 10.37 -2.97 0.64
N VAL A 163 10.74 -3.49 1.82
CA VAL A 163 10.02 -4.60 2.46
C VAL A 163 8.64 -4.12 2.93
N GLY A 164 8.55 -2.92 3.50
CA GLY A 164 7.31 -2.31 3.97
C GLY A 164 6.28 -2.10 2.86
N THR A 165 6.70 -1.64 1.68
CA THR A 165 5.79 -1.48 0.52
C THR A 165 5.15 -2.81 0.07
N ILE A 166 5.82 -3.94 0.31
CA ILE A 166 5.31 -5.26 -0.08
C ILE A 166 4.45 -5.87 1.04
N LEU A 167 4.87 -5.75 2.30
CA LEU A 167 4.25 -6.47 3.42
C LEU A 167 3.25 -5.65 4.23
N ALA A 168 3.36 -4.32 4.25
CA ALA A 168 2.61 -3.45 5.16
C ALA A 168 1.49 -2.66 4.45
N THR A 169 0.46 -3.37 3.98
CA THR A 169 -0.72 -2.82 3.27
C THR A 169 -1.84 -2.38 4.23
N ILE A 170 -1.52 -1.48 5.17
CA ILE A 170 -2.47 -1.04 6.23
C ILE A 170 -3.75 -0.42 5.64
N GLY A 171 -3.64 0.34 4.55
CA GLY A 171 -4.80 0.94 3.88
C GLY A 171 -5.76 -0.12 3.35
N THR A 172 -5.22 -1.16 2.70
CA THR A 172 -6.02 -2.29 2.19
C THR A 172 -6.69 -3.06 3.33
N ALA A 173 -5.98 -3.32 4.43
CA ALA A 173 -6.54 -3.97 5.61
C ALA A 173 -7.74 -3.22 6.18
N SER A 174 -7.64 -1.88 6.25
CA SER A 174 -8.74 -1.04 6.76
C SER A 174 -9.97 -1.08 5.85
N TYR A 175 -9.77 -1.11 4.53
CA TYR A 175 -10.85 -1.25 3.55
C TYR A 175 -11.49 -2.65 3.62
N GLU A 176 -10.68 -3.70 3.72
CA GLU A 176 -11.14 -5.09 3.88
C GLU A 176 -11.88 -5.32 5.21
N ALA A 177 -11.65 -4.50 6.23
CA ALA A 177 -12.42 -4.52 7.46
C ALA A 177 -13.76 -3.77 7.33
N ILE A 178 -13.77 -2.60 6.68
CA ILE A 178 -14.98 -1.75 6.60
C ILE A 178 -15.99 -2.28 5.57
N ALA A 179 -15.54 -2.83 4.44
CA ALA A 179 -16.42 -3.28 3.36
C ALA A 179 -17.36 -4.44 3.74
N PRO A 180 -16.92 -5.51 4.43
CA PRO A 180 -17.83 -6.58 4.86
C PRO A 180 -18.85 -6.12 5.90
N ILE A 181 -18.47 -5.20 6.79
CA ILE A 181 -19.38 -4.59 7.77
C ILE A 181 -20.48 -3.82 7.03
N PHE A 182 -20.09 -3.05 6.02
CA PHE A 182 -21.04 -2.31 5.19
C PHE A 182 -21.98 -3.24 4.41
N ILE A 183 -21.46 -4.32 3.80
CA ILE A 183 -22.28 -5.33 3.11
C ILE A 183 -23.26 -6.01 4.07
N ALA A 184 -22.82 -6.36 5.28
CA ALA A 184 -23.69 -6.95 6.29
C ALA A 184 -24.83 -5.99 6.67
N GLN A 185 -24.53 -4.71 6.90
CA GLN A 185 -25.53 -3.68 7.21
C GLN A 185 -26.53 -3.45 6.07
N MET A 186 -26.07 -3.45 4.81
CA MET A 186 -26.96 -3.33 3.65
C MET A 186 -27.94 -4.50 3.52
N ASN A 187 -27.51 -5.71 3.89
CA ASN A 187 -28.34 -6.91 3.86
C ASN A 187 -29.16 -7.12 5.14
N GLY A 188 -29.14 -6.17 6.09
CA GLY A 188 -29.83 -6.29 7.38
C GLY A 188 -29.26 -7.35 8.32
N ILE A 189 -28.03 -7.81 8.06
CA ILE A 189 -27.34 -8.83 8.85
C ILE A 189 -26.60 -8.13 9.99
N THR A 190 -26.86 -8.54 11.22
CA THR A 190 -26.10 -8.09 12.39
C THR A 190 -24.90 -9.01 12.60
N LEU A 191 -23.71 -8.43 12.72
CA LEU A 191 -22.49 -9.18 12.99
C LEU A 191 -22.34 -9.37 14.50
N ASP A 192 -22.12 -10.61 14.92
CA ASP A 192 -21.78 -10.93 16.30
C ASP A 192 -20.32 -10.54 16.62
N ILE A 193 -19.99 -10.40 17.90
CA ILE A 193 -18.64 -10.10 18.38
C ILE A 193 -17.64 -11.14 17.89
N GLY A 194 -18.02 -12.43 17.83
CA GLY A 194 -17.17 -13.49 17.29
C GLY A 194 -16.84 -13.31 15.80
N GLN A 195 -17.81 -12.84 15.02
CA GLN A 195 -17.62 -12.51 13.60
C GLN A 195 -16.74 -11.27 13.44
N LEU A 196 -16.87 -10.27 14.32
CA LEU A 196 -16.03 -9.07 14.29
C LEU A 196 -14.55 -9.40 14.57
N ILE A 197 -14.27 -10.28 15.55
CA ILE A 197 -12.90 -10.73 15.82
C ILE A 197 -12.34 -11.52 14.63
N THR A 198 -13.15 -12.43 14.08
CA THR A 198 -12.77 -13.23 12.90
C THR A 198 -12.49 -12.33 11.70
N LEU A 199 -13.30 -11.30 11.49
CA LEU A 199 -13.08 -10.28 10.47
C LEU A 199 -11.73 -9.58 10.67
N CYS A 200 -11.43 -9.08 11.88
CA CYS A 200 -10.17 -8.38 12.14
C CYS A 200 -8.95 -9.27 11.87
N VAL A 201 -8.98 -10.54 12.30
CA VAL A 201 -7.89 -11.49 12.09
C VAL A 201 -7.76 -11.84 10.61
N THR A 202 -8.87 -12.14 9.94
CA THR A 202 -8.89 -12.55 8.53
C THR A 202 -8.46 -11.40 7.61
N ALA A 203 -8.97 -10.18 7.83
CA ALA A 203 -8.57 -9.01 7.06
C ALA A 203 -7.08 -8.66 7.25
N SER A 204 -6.56 -8.79 8.48
CA SER A 204 -5.14 -8.55 8.73
C SER A 204 -4.26 -9.58 8.01
N LEU A 205 -4.62 -10.87 8.09
CA LEU A 205 -3.90 -11.95 7.42
C LEU A 205 -4.02 -11.87 5.89
N ALA A 206 -5.21 -11.55 5.39
CA ALA A 206 -5.48 -11.40 3.96
C ALA A 206 -4.69 -10.21 3.40
N SER A 207 -4.68 -9.06 4.07
CA SER A 207 -3.91 -7.90 3.64
C SER A 207 -2.39 -8.17 3.58
N ALA A 208 -1.85 -8.93 4.54
CA ALA A 208 -0.43 -9.29 4.57
C ALA A 208 -0.08 -10.30 3.46
N GLY A 209 -1.05 -11.12 3.04
CA GLY A 209 -0.93 -12.04 1.91
C GLY A 209 -1.25 -11.41 0.54
N ALA A 210 -1.85 -10.22 0.51
CA ALA A 210 -2.20 -9.51 -0.70
C ALA A 210 -0.96 -8.85 -1.31
N ALA A 211 -0.42 -9.43 -2.37
CA ALA A 211 0.62 -8.79 -3.16
C ALA A 211 0.11 -7.46 -3.76
N THR A 212 1.02 -6.50 -3.99
CA THR A 212 0.79 -5.12 -4.46
C THR A 212 0.25 -5.04 -5.92
N VAL A 213 -0.80 -5.78 -6.23
CA VAL A 213 -1.45 -5.84 -7.55
C VAL A 213 -2.92 -5.46 -7.37
N PRO A 214 -3.50 -4.55 -8.16
CA PRO A 214 -4.88 -4.11 -8.00
C PRO A 214 -5.92 -5.24 -7.97
N SER A 215 -5.68 -6.32 -8.73
CA SER A 215 -6.57 -7.50 -8.81
C SER A 215 -6.57 -8.36 -7.53
N SER A 216 -5.57 -8.23 -6.65
CA SER A 216 -5.50 -9.03 -5.42
C SER A 216 -6.56 -8.63 -4.39
N ALA A 217 -6.98 -7.36 -4.40
CA ALA A 217 -7.99 -6.81 -3.49
C ALA A 217 -9.38 -7.45 -3.65
N LEU A 218 -9.74 -7.91 -4.85
CA LEU A 218 -10.97 -8.66 -5.08
C LEU A 218 -10.93 -10.05 -4.43
N ILE A 219 -9.80 -10.73 -4.56
CA ILE A 219 -9.61 -12.09 -4.05
C ILE A 219 -9.61 -12.10 -2.53
N THR A 220 -8.91 -11.17 -1.90
CA THR A 220 -8.88 -11.03 -0.44
C THR A 220 -10.25 -10.66 0.11
N MET A 221 -11.02 -9.82 -0.57
CA MET A 221 -12.40 -9.51 -0.19
C MET A 221 -13.31 -10.75 -0.21
N ILE A 222 -13.19 -11.61 -1.23
CA ILE A 222 -13.95 -12.87 -1.30
C ILE A 222 -13.58 -13.79 -0.13
N ILE A 223 -12.29 -13.87 0.22
CA ILE A 223 -11.81 -14.68 1.35
C ILE A 223 -12.43 -14.17 2.66
N VAL A 224 -12.41 -12.86 2.89
CA VAL A 224 -12.98 -12.25 4.10
C VAL A 224 -14.49 -12.45 4.19
N LEU A 225 -15.22 -12.26 3.08
CA LEU A 225 -16.68 -12.47 3.04
C LEU A 225 -17.06 -13.94 3.25
N SER A 226 -16.31 -14.87 2.65
CA SER A 226 -16.49 -16.31 2.82
C SER A 226 -16.23 -16.75 4.26
N ALA A 227 -15.18 -16.21 4.91
CA ALA A 227 -14.90 -16.47 6.32
C ALA A 227 -16.02 -16.02 7.27
N LEU A 228 -16.84 -15.05 6.84
CA LEU A 228 -17.99 -14.54 7.60
C LEU A 228 -19.32 -15.20 7.21
N GLY A 229 -19.33 -16.02 6.15
CA GLY A 229 -20.55 -16.62 5.61
C GLY A 229 -21.50 -15.62 4.94
N LEU A 230 -20.98 -14.48 4.46
CA LEU A 230 -21.76 -13.43 3.81
C LEU A 230 -21.93 -13.70 2.30
N PRO A 231 -23.06 -13.29 1.68
CA PRO A 231 -23.32 -13.51 0.26
C PRO A 231 -22.31 -12.76 -0.62
N ILE A 232 -21.63 -13.52 -1.49
CA ILE A 232 -20.51 -13.06 -2.33
C ILE A 232 -21.00 -12.19 -3.50
N ASP A 233 -22.28 -12.32 -3.88
CA ASP A 233 -22.91 -11.59 -4.99
C ASP A 233 -23.00 -10.07 -4.73
N SER A 234 -22.85 -9.65 -3.47
CA SER A 234 -22.83 -8.24 -3.07
C SER A 234 -21.51 -7.52 -3.39
N ILE A 235 -20.46 -8.21 -3.84
CA ILE A 235 -19.19 -7.58 -4.25
C ILE A 235 -19.38 -6.69 -5.49
N SER A 236 -20.33 -7.04 -6.36
CA SER A 236 -20.69 -6.26 -7.57
C SER A 236 -21.01 -4.80 -7.26
N LEU A 237 -21.64 -4.54 -6.11
CA LEU A 237 -22.05 -3.19 -5.67
C LEU A 237 -20.86 -2.29 -5.29
N ILE A 238 -19.70 -2.86 -4.98
CA ILE A 238 -18.49 -2.11 -4.57
C ILE A 238 -17.50 -1.93 -5.73
N PHE A 239 -17.54 -2.80 -6.74
CA PHE A 239 -16.58 -2.85 -7.84
C PHE A 239 -17.15 -2.49 -9.22
N THR A 240 -18.31 -1.82 -9.28
CA THR A 240 -18.84 -1.24 -10.53
C THR A 240 -18.12 0.07 -10.86
#